data_AF-A0A328RQQ2-F1
#
_entry.id   AF-A0A328RQQ2-F1
#
_cell.length_a   1.000
_cell.length_b   1.000
_cell.length_c   1.000
_cell.angle_alpha   90.00
_cell.angle_beta   90.00
_cell.angle_gamma   90.00
#
_symmetry.space_group_name_H-M   'P 1'
#
loop_
_entity.id
_entity.type
_entity.pdbx_description
1 polymer ?
#
loop_
_entity_poly.entity_id
_entity_poly.type
_entity_poly.pdbx_seq_one_letter_code
_entity_poly.pdbx_strand_id
1 'polypeptide(L)'
;MCFKIRFLKSILFILVFAPSSTINANDNPFDLSNLEADIQDVQNQEYITHYLNYTNTKDLETIINTIDPNHFLIFDHPNNRVLIPQNQDKDFFVQTIKGLDTRPKQLSLEIKVVEINYADFEQYQSLFSKIGEGFYISYDMINNKTIPSKLINSTLINLEQNGDAKILAKPKIMSKNNNKTILNIGEKHPYIVFNNHNNSVVKTVKYVESGIKLNFTPRITNDNYIDLKIKVDIIHIKYLKEVDSNQLPVLSHREIESKVVIKNKHTIALAGMFEEKTNLNKGGFPILKAIPIIGHLFKYKISAKEHSDIMIFITPKIL
;
A
#
# COMPACT_ATOMS: atom_id res chain seq x y z
N MET A 1 49.60 -25.58 -20.88
CA MET A 1 50.01 -26.99 -20.94
C MET A 1 48.83 -27.79 -21.45
N CYS A 2 48.97 -28.38 -22.63
CA CYS A 2 47.90 -29.01 -23.37
C CYS A 2 47.62 -30.41 -22.78
N PHE A 3 46.38 -30.72 -22.42
CA PHE A 3 45.98 -32.10 -22.15
C PHE A 3 44.80 -32.50 -23.05
N LYS A 4 45.02 -33.65 -23.68
CA LYS A 4 44.34 -34.18 -24.84
C LYS A 4 43.22 -35.10 -24.37
N ILE A 5 41.97 -34.74 -24.65
CA ILE A 5 40.81 -35.59 -24.41
C ILE A 5 40.84 -36.73 -25.44
N ARG A 6 40.93 -37.98 -24.99
CA ARG A 6 40.83 -39.17 -25.84
C ARG A 6 39.56 -39.93 -25.45
N PHE A 7 38.57 -39.89 -26.34
CA PHE A 7 37.36 -40.68 -26.24
C PHE A 7 37.67 -42.15 -26.55
N LEU A 8 37.27 -43.04 -25.64
CA LEU A 8 37.03 -44.46 -25.89
C LEU A 8 35.64 -44.77 -25.30
N LYS A 9 34.93 -45.65 -26.01
CA LYS A 9 33.52 -46.01 -25.86
C LYS A 9 33.01 -46.05 -24.41
N SER A 10 31.84 -45.46 -24.21
CA SER A 10 30.88 -45.62 -23.11
C SER A 10 31.44 -45.50 -21.69
N ILE A 11 31.11 -44.41 -20.99
CA ILE A 11 30.84 -44.25 -19.54
C ILE A 11 30.93 -42.74 -19.24
N LEU A 12 29.82 -42.15 -18.78
CA LEU A 12 29.72 -40.75 -18.38
C LEU A 12 30.16 -40.62 -16.91
N PHE A 13 31.36 -40.08 -16.66
CA PHE A 13 31.78 -39.70 -15.30
C PHE A 13 31.10 -38.38 -14.90
N ILE A 14 30.33 -38.39 -13.81
CA ILE A 14 29.86 -37.17 -13.15
C ILE A 14 31.05 -36.57 -12.40
N LEU A 15 31.58 -35.46 -12.91
CA LEU A 15 32.58 -34.64 -12.22
C LEU A 15 31.84 -33.68 -11.28
N VAL A 16 31.78 -34.02 -9.99
CA VAL A 16 31.41 -33.06 -8.93
C VAL A 16 32.60 -32.13 -8.70
N PHE A 17 32.50 -30.88 -9.14
CA PHE A 17 33.48 -29.84 -8.81
C PHE A 17 33.19 -29.30 -7.40
N ALA A 18 33.87 -29.86 -6.40
CA ALA A 18 34.11 -29.17 -5.14
C ALA A 18 35.50 -28.49 -5.20
N PRO A 19 35.62 -27.18 -4.89
CA PRO A 19 36.93 -26.58 -4.79
C PRO A 19 37.61 -27.13 -3.53
N SER A 20 38.78 -27.74 -3.73
CA SER A 20 39.71 -28.21 -2.68
C SER A 20 39.22 -29.30 -1.70
N SER A 21 39.02 -30.51 -2.21
CA SER A 21 39.40 -31.72 -1.46
C SER A 21 39.43 -32.93 -2.41
N THR A 22 40.62 -33.43 -2.69
CA THR A 22 40.83 -34.72 -3.36
C THR A 22 40.29 -35.82 -2.48
N ILE A 23 39.20 -36.47 -2.88
CA ILE A 23 38.76 -37.72 -2.25
C ILE A 23 39.65 -38.83 -2.80
N ASN A 24 40.58 -39.30 -1.98
CA ASN A 24 41.38 -40.48 -2.26
C ASN A 24 40.47 -41.72 -2.13
N ALA A 25 40.24 -42.44 -3.22
CA ALA A 25 39.30 -43.56 -3.30
C ALA A 25 39.73 -44.81 -2.51
N ASN A 26 40.83 -44.75 -1.75
CA ASN A 26 41.31 -45.85 -0.92
C ASN A 26 40.85 -45.81 0.55
N ASP A 27 40.26 -44.68 1.01
CA ASP A 27 39.99 -44.48 2.45
C ASP A 27 38.49 -44.37 2.81
N ASN A 28 37.57 -44.78 1.94
CA ASN A 28 36.13 -44.72 2.24
C ASN A 28 35.42 -46.04 1.89
N PRO A 29 34.73 -46.71 2.83
CA PRO A 29 34.08 -48.00 2.63
C PRO A 29 32.71 -47.84 1.96
N PHE A 30 32.59 -46.95 0.98
CA PHE A 30 31.41 -46.94 0.12
C PHE A 30 31.61 -48.03 -0.92
N ASP A 31 30.77 -49.05 -0.80
CA ASP A 31 30.70 -50.19 -1.70
C ASP A 31 30.49 -49.71 -3.15
N LEU A 32 31.59 -49.60 -3.90
CA LEU A 32 31.60 -49.20 -5.30
C LEU A 32 30.92 -50.25 -6.21
N SER A 33 30.58 -51.44 -5.68
CA SER A 33 29.92 -52.49 -6.45
C SER A 33 28.53 -52.09 -6.96
N ASN A 34 27.87 -51.14 -6.28
CA ASN A 34 26.58 -50.60 -6.69
C ASN A 34 26.67 -49.23 -7.37
N LEU A 35 27.84 -48.61 -7.46
CA LEU A 35 27.96 -47.27 -8.04
C LEU A 35 27.58 -47.25 -9.53
N GLU A 36 27.92 -48.28 -10.29
CA GLU A 36 27.47 -48.40 -11.69
C GLU A 36 25.96 -48.60 -11.80
N ALA A 37 25.36 -49.39 -10.90
CA ALA A 37 23.91 -49.60 -10.85
C ALA A 37 23.17 -48.32 -10.45
N ASP A 38 23.67 -47.59 -9.43
CA ASP A 38 23.14 -46.32 -8.96
C ASP A 38 23.28 -45.22 -10.04
N ILE A 39 24.39 -45.20 -10.79
CA ILE A 39 24.59 -44.29 -11.94
C ILE A 39 23.65 -44.65 -13.09
N GLN A 40 23.43 -45.93 -13.36
CA GLN A 40 22.51 -46.41 -14.40
C GLN A 40 21.06 -46.08 -14.05
N ASP A 41 20.68 -46.19 -12.78
CA ASP A 41 19.36 -45.80 -12.26
C ASP A 41 19.14 -44.29 -12.40
N VAL A 42 20.14 -43.46 -12.12
CA VAL A 42 20.07 -41.99 -12.31
C VAL A 42 20.01 -41.62 -13.80
N GLN A 43 20.72 -42.31 -14.69
CA GLN A 43 20.69 -42.03 -16.14
C GLN A 43 19.37 -42.45 -16.82
N ASN A 44 18.65 -43.41 -16.23
CA ASN A 44 17.36 -43.88 -16.72
C ASN A 44 16.15 -43.25 -16.01
N GLN A 45 16.38 -42.32 -15.06
CA GLN A 45 15.28 -41.60 -14.44
C GLN A 45 14.64 -40.65 -15.45
N GLU A 46 13.44 -41.01 -15.89
CA GLU A 46 12.58 -40.09 -16.62
C GLU A 46 12.19 -38.93 -15.71
N TYR A 47 12.30 -37.69 -16.22
CA TYR A 47 11.88 -36.49 -15.51
C TYR A 47 10.64 -35.89 -16.16
N ILE A 48 9.72 -35.44 -15.33
CA ILE A 48 8.60 -34.60 -15.73
C ILE A 48 9.00 -33.15 -15.54
N THR A 49 8.90 -32.39 -16.62
CA THR A 49 9.12 -30.95 -16.57
C THR A 49 7.85 -30.22 -16.17
N HIS A 50 7.93 -29.43 -15.10
CA HIS A 50 6.86 -28.51 -14.69
C HIS A 50 7.31 -27.06 -14.87
N TYR A 51 6.60 -26.32 -15.71
CA TYR A 51 6.86 -24.89 -15.94
C TYR A 51 6.07 -24.04 -14.94
N LEU A 52 6.75 -23.15 -14.23
CA LEU A 52 6.13 -22.26 -13.24
C LEU A 52 5.61 -21.00 -13.93
N ASN A 53 4.38 -20.60 -13.59
CA ASN A 53 3.67 -19.49 -14.24
C ASN A 53 3.63 -18.22 -13.37
N TYR A 54 3.54 -18.39 -12.05
CA TYR A 54 3.26 -17.30 -11.10
C TYR A 54 4.30 -17.19 -9.99
N THR A 55 4.96 -18.29 -9.64
CA THR A 55 6.10 -18.31 -8.71
C THR A 55 7.42 -18.45 -9.46
N ASN A 56 8.53 -18.22 -8.76
CA ASN A 56 9.87 -18.47 -9.27
C ASN A 56 10.48 -19.71 -8.60
N THR A 57 11.41 -20.34 -9.30
CA THR A 57 12.10 -21.54 -8.84
C THR A 57 12.89 -21.35 -7.54
N LYS A 58 13.42 -20.15 -7.26
CA LYS A 58 14.21 -19.88 -6.04
C LYS A 58 13.32 -19.85 -4.79
N ASP A 59 12.18 -19.18 -4.89
CA ASP A 59 11.19 -19.12 -3.82
C ASP A 59 10.62 -20.52 -3.56
N LEU A 60 10.35 -21.27 -4.64
CA LEU A 60 9.83 -22.63 -4.54
C LEU A 60 10.88 -23.58 -3.94
N GLU A 61 12.13 -23.53 -4.37
CA GLU A 61 13.24 -24.31 -3.80
C GLU A 61 13.39 -24.06 -2.30
N THR A 62 13.32 -22.81 -1.86
CA THR A 62 13.38 -22.46 -0.44
C THR A 62 12.26 -23.14 0.36
N ILE A 63 11.04 -23.16 -0.20
CA ILE A 63 9.88 -23.80 0.43
C ILE A 63 10.04 -25.31 0.46
N ILE A 64 10.38 -25.94 -0.67
CA ILE A 64 10.50 -27.41 -0.73
C ILE A 64 11.67 -27.90 0.13
N ASN A 65 12.82 -27.23 0.13
CA ASN A 65 13.94 -27.58 1.02
C ASN A 65 13.57 -27.50 2.50
N THR A 66 12.59 -26.65 2.87
CA THR A 66 12.08 -26.57 4.24
C THR A 66 11.16 -27.74 4.58
N ILE A 67 10.41 -28.26 3.60
CA ILE A 67 9.45 -29.36 3.77
C ILE A 67 10.17 -30.71 3.72
N ASP A 68 11.02 -30.90 2.71
CA ASP A 68 11.80 -32.11 2.47
C ASP A 68 13.21 -31.73 1.98
N PRO A 69 14.20 -31.60 2.88
CA PRO A 69 15.57 -31.31 2.51
C PRO A 69 16.24 -32.36 1.62
N ASN A 70 15.70 -33.59 1.57
CA ASN A 70 16.26 -34.72 0.84
C ASN A 70 15.52 -35.00 -0.48
N HIS A 71 14.73 -34.03 -0.96
CA HIS A 71 14.00 -34.18 -2.20
C HIS A 71 14.96 -34.35 -3.41
N PHE A 72 14.49 -35.02 -4.46
CA PHE A 72 15.26 -35.18 -5.71
C PHE A 72 14.82 -34.24 -6.84
N LEU A 73 14.07 -33.17 -6.52
CA LEU A 73 13.68 -32.15 -7.50
C LEU A 73 14.90 -31.36 -8.00
N ILE A 74 14.91 -31.06 -9.30
CA ILE A 74 15.94 -30.21 -9.91
C ILE A 74 15.30 -28.88 -10.30
N PHE A 75 15.86 -27.78 -9.79
CA PHE A 75 15.42 -26.42 -10.08
C PHE A 75 16.23 -25.80 -11.22
N ASP A 76 15.63 -25.66 -12.40
CA ASP A 76 16.24 -24.95 -13.53
C ASP A 76 15.85 -23.46 -13.44
N HIS A 77 16.66 -22.69 -12.72
CA HIS A 77 16.40 -21.27 -12.48
C HIS A 77 16.34 -20.42 -13.75
N PRO A 78 17.28 -20.53 -14.72
CA PRO A 78 17.23 -19.75 -15.95
C PRO A 78 15.94 -19.93 -16.75
N ASN A 79 15.38 -21.15 -16.76
CA ASN A 79 14.17 -21.47 -17.52
C ASN A 79 12.88 -21.49 -16.67
N ASN A 80 12.96 -21.10 -15.40
CA ASN A 80 11.87 -21.09 -14.42
C ASN A 80 11.00 -22.37 -14.41
N ARG A 81 11.66 -23.53 -14.37
CA ARG A 81 10.99 -24.84 -14.37
C ARG A 81 11.60 -25.79 -13.34
N VAL A 82 10.83 -26.79 -12.96
CA VAL A 82 11.22 -27.84 -12.03
C VAL A 82 11.18 -29.18 -12.75
N LEU A 83 12.24 -29.97 -12.63
CA LEU A 83 12.28 -31.35 -13.11
C LEU A 83 11.97 -32.29 -11.95
N ILE A 84 10.96 -33.12 -12.13
CA ILE A 84 10.41 -34.02 -11.12
C ILE A 84 10.72 -35.46 -11.55
N PRO A 85 11.50 -36.24 -10.78
CA PRO A 85 11.75 -37.64 -11.10
C PRO A 85 10.46 -38.46 -11.19
N GLN A 86 10.39 -39.42 -12.11
CA GLN A 86 9.30 -40.39 -12.19
C GLN A 86 9.46 -41.50 -11.13
N ASN A 87 9.34 -41.12 -9.86
CA ASN A 87 9.35 -42.05 -8.72
C ASN A 87 7.97 -42.10 -8.02
N GLN A 88 7.87 -42.83 -6.91
CA GLN A 88 6.63 -42.97 -6.13
C GLN A 88 6.07 -41.63 -5.58
N ASP A 89 6.93 -40.63 -5.34
CA ASP A 89 6.56 -39.34 -4.75
C ASP A 89 6.18 -38.28 -5.79
N LYS A 90 6.29 -38.62 -7.08
CA LYS A 90 5.99 -37.73 -8.22
C LYS A 90 4.67 -37.01 -8.05
N ASP A 91 3.59 -37.72 -7.75
CA ASP A 91 2.25 -37.12 -7.70
C ASP A 91 2.11 -36.14 -6.53
N PHE A 92 2.76 -36.43 -5.40
CA PHE A 92 2.84 -35.52 -4.26
C PHE A 92 3.53 -34.21 -4.65
N PHE A 93 4.70 -34.28 -5.29
CA PHE A 93 5.43 -33.08 -5.71
C PHE A 93 4.71 -32.31 -6.81
N VAL A 94 4.11 -33.00 -7.79
CA VAL A 94 3.30 -32.36 -8.84
C VAL A 94 2.12 -31.60 -8.23
N GLN A 95 1.39 -32.19 -7.28
CA GLN A 95 0.28 -31.52 -6.61
C GLN A 95 0.75 -30.37 -5.72
N THR A 96 1.84 -30.55 -4.99
CA THR A 96 2.44 -29.52 -4.14
C THR A 96 2.87 -28.32 -4.96
N ILE A 97 3.63 -28.53 -6.05
CA ILE A 97 4.07 -27.46 -6.95
C ILE A 97 2.86 -26.75 -7.58
N LYS A 98 1.84 -27.48 -8.03
CA LYS A 98 0.60 -26.86 -8.54
C LYS A 98 -0.14 -26.03 -7.49
N GLY A 99 -0.12 -26.45 -6.23
CA GLY A 99 -0.71 -25.70 -5.11
C GLY A 99 0.07 -24.44 -4.77
N LEU A 100 1.39 -24.46 -4.95
CA LEU A 100 2.27 -23.30 -4.72
C LEU A 100 2.30 -22.33 -5.91
N ASP A 101 2.25 -22.83 -7.15
CA ASP A 101 2.21 -22.04 -8.39
C ASP A 101 0.79 -21.57 -8.71
N THR A 102 0.17 -20.86 -7.78
CA THR A 102 -1.18 -20.31 -7.95
C THR A 102 -1.14 -18.84 -8.32
N ARG A 103 -2.14 -18.41 -9.10
CA ARG A 103 -2.25 -17.01 -9.51
C ARG A 103 -2.42 -16.12 -8.27
N PRO A 104 -1.54 -15.14 -8.04
CA PRO A 104 -1.65 -14.26 -6.89
C PRO A 104 -2.89 -13.36 -7.03
N LYS A 105 -3.67 -13.25 -5.94
CA LYS A 105 -4.78 -12.30 -5.86
C LYS A 105 -4.25 -10.86 -6.00
N GLN A 106 -5.02 -10.01 -6.66
CA GLN A 106 -4.70 -8.59 -6.82
C GLN A 106 -5.79 -7.72 -6.18
N LEU A 107 -5.38 -6.53 -5.75
CA LEU A 107 -6.24 -5.53 -5.15
C LEU A 107 -6.17 -4.24 -5.96
N SER A 108 -7.31 -3.68 -6.34
CA SER A 108 -7.43 -2.26 -6.67
C SER A 108 -7.92 -1.50 -5.44
N LEU A 109 -7.20 -0.45 -5.06
CA LEU A 109 -7.56 0.44 -3.97
C LEU A 109 -7.90 1.81 -4.55
N GLU A 110 -9.11 2.28 -4.28
CA GLU A 110 -9.56 3.65 -4.57
C GLU A 110 -9.61 4.43 -3.26
N ILE A 111 -9.06 5.64 -3.26
CA ILE A 111 -9.16 6.59 -2.14
C ILE A 111 -9.97 7.79 -2.61
N LYS A 112 -10.86 8.30 -1.78
CA LYS A 112 -11.56 9.57 -2.00
C LYS A 112 -11.28 10.50 -0.84
N VAL A 113 -10.75 11.68 -1.14
CA VAL A 113 -10.58 12.76 -0.16
C VAL A 113 -11.67 13.77 -0.45
N VAL A 114 -12.52 14.03 0.53
CA VAL A 114 -13.69 14.89 0.39
C VAL A 114 -13.60 15.99 1.44
N GLU A 115 -13.70 17.23 0.99
CA GLU A 115 -13.96 18.38 1.85
C GLU A 115 -15.47 18.55 1.98
N ILE A 116 -15.94 18.74 3.20
CA ILE A 116 -17.34 18.90 3.53
C ILE A 116 -17.49 20.27 4.19
N ASN A 117 -18.50 21.02 3.74
CA ASN A 117 -18.78 22.37 4.19
C ASN A 117 -20.11 22.37 4.94
N TYR A 118 -20.14 21.84 6.17
CA TYR A 118 -21.33 21.89 7.03
C TYR A 118 -21.14 22.86 8.18
N ALA A 119 -22.18 23.65 8.45
CA ALA A 119 -22.18 24.70 9.46
C ALA A 119 -22.40 24.19 10.90
N ASP A 120 -22.75 22.91 11.08
CA ASP A 120 -23.22 22.34 12.34
C ASP A 120 -22.63 20.95 12.63
N PHE A 121 -22.03 20.80 13.81
CA PHE A 121 -21.35 19.59 14.29
C PHE A 121 -22.29 18.39 14.45
N GLU A 122 -23.54 18.60 14.88
CA GLU A 122 -24.49 17.48 15.04
C GLU A 122 -24.91 16.88 13.68
N GLN A 123 -25.03 17.75 12.68
CA GLN A 123 -25.30 17.33 11.30
C GLN A 123 -24.12 16.57 10.72
N TYR A 124 -22.89 17.03 11.00
CA TYR A 124 -21.66 16.33 10.65
C TYR A 124 -21.59 14.92 11.28
N GLN A 125 -21.90 14.76 12.57
CA GLN A 125 -21.93 13.45 13.24
C GLN A 125 -23.01 12.52 12.65
N SER A 126 -24.20 13.06 12.35
CA SER A 126 -25.27 12.30 11.68
C SER A 126 -24.88 11.86 10.27
N LEU A 127 -24.19 12.70 9.51
CA LEU A 127 -23.70 12.37 8.17
C LEU A 127 -22.56 11.37 8.24
N PHE A 128 -21.59 11.55 9.13
CA PHE A 128 -20.46 10.64 9.29
C PHE A 128 -20.92 9.22 9.64
N SER A 129 -21.89 9.09 10.55
CA SER A 129 -22.50 7.79 10.89
C SER A 129 -23.32 7.17 9.76
N LYS A 130 -23.86 7.97 8.84
CA LYS A 130 -24.55 7.50 7.62
C LYS A 130 -23.60 7.10 6.48
N ILE A 131 -22.39 7.68 6.44
CA ILE A 131 -21.44 7.55 5.30
C ILE A 131 -20.34 6.50 5.60
N GLY A 132 -20.14 6.07 6.86
CA GLY A 132 -19.14 5.05 7.20
C GLY A 132 -19.65 3.93 8.12
N GLU A 133 -19.54 2.67 7.68
CA GLU A 133 -19.79 1.47 8.52
C GLU A 133 -18.72 1.22 9.62
N GLY A 134 -17.78 2.16 9.85
CA GLY A 134 -16.53 1.88 10.58
C GLY A 134 -16.28 2.66 11.88
N PHE A 135 -17.11 3.62 12.26
CA PHE A 135 -16.91 4.41 13.50
C PHE A 135 -18.25 4.85 14.09
N TYR A 136 -18.80 4.04 15.00
CA TYR A 136 -20.00 4.36 15.76
C TYR A 136 -19.63 5.28 16.93
N ILE A 137 -19.88 6.59 16.83
CA ILE A 137 -19.88 7.51 18.01
C ILE A 137 -21.27 7.71 18.60
N SER A 138 -22.26 6.94 18.16
CA SER A 138 -23.58 6.92 18.78
C SER A 138 -24.22 5.55 18.55
N TYR A 139 -24.41 4.80 19.63
CA TYR A 139 -25.17 3.55 19.63
C TYR A 139 -26.66 3.95 19.58
N ASP A 140 -27.30 3.85 18.41
CA ASP A 140 -28.75 3.98 18.30
C ASP A 140 -29.39 2.60 18.56
N MET A 141 -29.83 2.40 19.81
CA MET A 141 -30.45 1.16 20.32
C MET A 141 -31.80 0.82 19.67
N ILE A 142 -32.35 1.66 18.80
CA ILE A 142 -33.77 1.57 18.41
C ILE A 142 -34.00 0.73 17.15
N ASN A 143 -33.06 0.73 16.18
CA ASN A 143 -33.42 0.34 14.81
C ASN A 143 -32.69 -0.88 14.22
N ASN A 144 -31.72 -1.47 14.90
CA ASN A 144 -31.09 -2.77 14.59
C ASN A 144 -30.89 -3.09 13.07
N LYS A 145 -30.45 -2.10 12.27
CA LYS A 145 -30.34 -2.20 10.80
C LYS A 145 -28.95 -1.84 10.32
N THR A 146 -28.33 -2.76 9.58
CA THR A 146 -27.08 -2.53 8.84
C THR A 146 -27.35 -1.66 7.61
N ILE A 147 -26.59 -0.57 7.44
CA ILE A 147 -26.73 0.38 6.33
C ILE A 147 -25.95 -0.14 5.11
N PRO A 148 -26.57 -0.58 4.02
CA PRO A 148 -25.84 -1.13 2.88
C PRO A 148 -24.95 -0.08 2.19
N SER A 149 -23.73 -0.49 1.82
CA SER A 149 -22.68 0.28 1.12
C SER A 149 -23.12 1.05 -0.15
N LYS A 150 -24.30 0.74 -0.70
CA LYS A 150 -24.91 1.46 -1.84
C LYS A 150 -25.36 2.89 -1.48
N LEU A 151 -25.50 3.23 -0.19
CA LEU A 151 -25.96 4.54 0.28
C LEU A 151 -24.84 5.59 0.37
N ILE A 152 -23.57 5.17 0.44
CA ILE A 152 -22.42 6.07 0.57
C ILE A 152 -22.25 6.90 -0.70
N ASN A 153 -22.25 6.24 -1.87
CA ASN A 153 -22.09 6.93 -3.15
C ASN A 153 -23.30 7.84 -3.45
N SER A 154 -24.53 7.43 -3.14
CA SER A 154 -25.70 8.27 -3.39
C SER A 154 -25.75 9.50 -2.47
N THR A 155 -25.37 9.34 -1.20
CA THR A 155 -25.29 10.47 -0.27
C THR A 155 -24.21 11.44 -0.71
N LEU A 156 -23.01 10.94 -1.04
CA LEU A 156 -21.91 11.80 -1.52
C LEU A 156 -22.28 12.55 -2.81
N ILE A 157 -22.93 11.89 -3.77
CA ILE A 157 -23.41 12.53 -5.00
C ILE A 157 -24.43 13.63 -4.70
N ASN A 158 -25.36 13.41 -3.77
CA ASN A 158 -26.33 14.43 -3.37
C ASN A 158 -25.64 15.63 -2.68
N LEU A 159 -24.65 15.38 -1.83
CA LEU A 159 -23.86 16.42 -1.18
C LEU A 159 -23.06 17.26 -2.19
N GLU A 160 -22.47 16.61 -3.19
CA GLU A 160 -21.77 17.28 -4.29
C GLU A 160 -22.73 18.13 -5.12
N GLN A 161 -23.94 17.61 -5.44
CA GLN A 161 -24.95 18.34 -6.21
C GLN A 161 -25.49 19.57 -5.47
N ASN A 162 -25.57 19.51 -4.15
CA ASN A 162 -26.02 20.62 -3.31
C ASN A 162 -24.90 21.63 -3.00
N GLY A 163 -23.64 21.32 -3.35
CA GLY A 163 -22.47 22.15 -3.05
C GLY A 163 -21.92 21.99 -1.63
N ASP A 164 -22.46 21.04 -0.86
CA ASP A 164 -22.10 20.78 0.54
C ASP A 164 -20.83 19.91 0.67
N ALA A 165 -20.42 19.24 -0.42
CA ALA A 165 -19.19 18.45 -0.48
C ALA A 165 -18.41 18.68 -1.77
N LYS A 166 -17.08 18.65 -1.65
CA LYS A 166 -16.13 18.80 -2.76
C LYS A 166 -15.10 17.68 -2.72
N ILE A 167 -15.01 16.89 -3.79
CA ILE A 167 -13.90 15.93 -3.95
C ILE A 167 -12.61 16.72 -4.17
N LEU A 168 -11.66 16.53 -3.26
CA LEU A 168 -10.31 17.07 -3.38
C LEU A 168 -9.39 16.16 -4.20
N ALA A 169 -9.55 14.84 -4.03
CA ALA A 169 -8.75 13.87 -4.76
C ALA A 169 -9.40 12.49 -4.84
N LYS A 170 -9.11 11.77 -5.93
CA LYS A 170 -9.57 10.40 -6.15
C LYS A 170 -8.50 9.49 -6.79
N PRO A 171 -7.37 9.23 -6.10
CA PRO A 171 -6.37 8.33 -6.66
C PRO A 171 -6.83 6.88 -6.63
N LYS A 172 -6.40 6.11 -7.63
CA LYS A 172 -6.65 4.67 -7.75
C LYS A 172 -5.37 3.95 -8.10
N ILE A 173 -5.07 2.88 -7.38
CA ILE A 173 -3.85 2.10 -7.56
C ILE A 173 -4.14 0.61 -7.43
N MET A 174 -3.30 -0.21 -8.06
CA MET A 174 -3.35 -1.67 -7.99
C MET A 174 -2.14 -2.23 -7.25
N SER A 175 -2.34 -3.33 -6.54
CA SER A 175 -1.33 -4.00 -5.73
C SER A 175 -1.51 -5.51 -5.76
N LYS A 176 -0.41 -6.26 -5.65
CA LYS A 176 -0.46 -7.71 -5.40
C LYS A 176 -0.70 -7.98 -3.92
N ASN A 177 -1.37 -9.10 -3.62
CA ASN A 177 -1.54 -9.54 -2.25
C ASN A 177 -0.19 -9.66 -1.51
N ASN A 178 -0.12 -9.18 -0.27
CA ASN A 178 1.07 -9.15 0.59
C ASN A 178 2.23 -8.27 0.09
N ASN A 179 2.06 -7.46 -0.95
CA ASN A 179 3.11 -6.58 -1.46
C ASN A 179 2.89 -5.12 -1.04
N LYS A 180 3.91 -4.54 -0.39
CA LYS A 180 3.93 -3.10 -0.09
C LYS A 180 3.88 -2.30 -1.39
N THR A 181 2.97 -1.35 -1.45
CA THR A 181 2.72 -0.51 -2.63
C THR A 181 2.74 0.96 -2.22
N ILE A 182 3.42 1.79 -3.02
CA ILE A 182 3.61 3.21 -2.75
C ILE A 182 3.11 4.00 -3.96
N LEU A 183 2.35 5.05 -3.69
CA LEU A 183 1.90 6.04 -4.66
C LEU A 183 2.30 7.42 -4.16
N ASN A 184 3.03 8.18 -4.96
CA ASN A 184 3.34 9.58 -4.69
C ASN A 184 2.83 10.40 -5.87
N ILE A 185 1.79 11.21 -5.65
CA ILE A 185 1.25 12.13 -6.65
C ILE A 185 1.38 13.52 -6.06
N GLY A 186 2.02 14.46 -6.75
CA GLY A 186 2.24 15.77 -6.20
C GLY A 186 3.03 16.71 -7.10
N GLU A 187 3.21 17.92 -6.59
CA GLU A 187 3.95 19.02 -7.21
C GLU A 187 5.08 19.47 -6.30
N LYS A 188 6.16 19.99 -6.89
CA LYS A 188 7.25 20.62 -6.15
C LYS A 188 7.18 22.12 -6.36
N HIS A 189 6.93 22.88 -5.30
CA HIS A 189 6.87 24.33 -5.37
C HIS A 189 8.18 24.95 -4.88
N PRO A 190 8.86 25.76 -5.71
CA PRO A 190 10.07 26.45 -5.28
C PRO A 190 9.74 27.62 -4.35
N TYR A 191 10.60 27.85 -3.36
CA TYR A 191 10.62 29.07 -2.55
C TYR A 191 12.07 29.49 -2.27
N ILE A 192 12.29 30.78 -2.09
CA ILE A 192 13.64 31.33 -1.88
C ILE A 192 13.90 31.41 -0.37
N VAL A 193 15.11 31.08 0.05
CA VAL A 193 15.60 31.32 1.41
C VAL A 193 16.82 32.24 1.32
N PHE A 194 16.82 33.31 2.10
CA PHE A 194 17.93 34.24 2.20
C PHE A 194 18.82 33.83 3.37
N ASN A 195 20.08 33.54 3.08
CA ASN A 195 21.10 33.24 4.07
C ASN A 195 22.11 34.38 4.11
N ASN A 196 22.42 34.88 5.30
CA ASN A 196 23.50 35.86 5.48
C ASN A 196 24.83 35.11 5.62
N HIS A 197 25.75 35.33 4.70
CA HIS A 197 27.10 34.77 4.75
C HIS A 197 28.12 35.88 4.44
N ASN A 198 29.02 36.17 5.38
CA ASN A 198 30.09 37.17 5.26
C ASN A 198 29.62 38.53 4.70
N ASN A 199 28.65 39.18 5.36
CA ASN A 199 28.04 40.46 4.94
C ASN A 199 27.41 40.46 3.53
N SER A 200 27.18 39.29 2.92
CA SER A 200 26.49 39.13 1.64
C SER A 200 25.24 38.28 1.81
N VAL A 201 24.15 38.70 1.14
CA VAL A 201 22.89 37.95 1.12
C VAL A 201 22.94 36.91 0.00
N VAL A 202 22.97 35.63 0.38
CA VAL A 202 22.95 34.50 -0.55
C VAL A 202 21.51 33.99 -0.71
N LYS A 203 21.02 33.91 -1.95
CA LYS A 203 19.69 33.37 -2.26
C LYS A 203 19.79 31.87 -2.57
N THR A 204 19.10 31.05 -1.79
CA THR A 204 19.00 29.59 -2.01
C THR A 204 17.60 29.23 -2.44
N VAL A 205 17.44 28.52 -3.55
CA VAL A 205 16.14 27.95 -3.93
C VAL A 205 15.93 26.64 -3.18
N LYS A 206 14.83 26.53 -2.44
CA LYS A 206 14.37 25.29 -1.81
C LYS A 206 13.03 24.87 -2.43
N TYR A 207 12.66 23.62 -2.23
CA TYR A 207 11.40 23.08 -2.73
C TYR A 207 10.56 22.57 -1.58
N VAL A 208 9.25 22.72 -1.71
CA VAL A 208 8.26 22.05 -0.87
C VAL A 208 7.39 21.15 -1.73
N GLU A 209 7.16 19.93 -1.29
CA GLU A 209 6.32 18.97 -2.01
C GLU A 209 4.88 19.07 -1.49
N SER A 210 3.92 19.21 -2.40
CA SER A 210 2.48 19.15 -2.13
C SER A 210 1.90 17.95 -2.87
N GLY A 211 0.85 17.32 -2.35
CA GLY A 211 0.21 16.17 -2.97
C GLY A 211 -0.19 15.07 -2.00
N ILE A 212 -0.37 13.86 -2.52
CA ILE A 212 -0.79 12.67 -1.80
C ILE A 212 0.30 11.61 -1.90
N LYS A 213 0.72 11.13 -0.73
CA LYS A 213 1.57 9.97 -0.57
C LYS A 213 0.79 8.88 0.13
N LEU A 214 0.63 7.76 -0.56
CA LEU A 214 -0.09 6.60 -0.09
C LEU A 214 0.89 5.43 -0.02
N ASN A 215 0.90 4.73 1.10
CA ASN A 215 1.68 3.53 1.30
C ASN A 215 0.79 2.48 1.97
N PHE A 216 0.60 1.34 1.31
CA PHE A 216 -0.24 0.29 1.86
C PHE A 216 0.29 -1.11 1.55
N THR A 217 -0.09 -2.06 2.39
CA THR A 217 0.15 -3.48 2.20
C THR A 217 -1.17 -4.21 2.43
N PRO A 218 -1.75 -4.83 1.38
CA PRO A 218 -2.99 -5.59 1.53
C PRO A 218 -2.72 -7.06 1.85
N ARG A 219 -3.60 -7.66 2.63
CA ARG A 219 -3.71 -9.10 2.83
C ARG A 219 -5.15 -9.54 2.55
N ILE A 220 -5.33 -10.27 1.46
CA ILE A 220 -6.62 -10.76 1.00
C ILE A 220 -6.87 -12.13 1.62
N THR A 221 -7.96 -12.25 2.37
CA THR A 221 -8.37 -13.49 3.03
C THR A 221 -9.16 -14.41 2.08
N ASN A 222 -9.47 -15.62 2.53
CA ASN A 222 -10.24 -16.59 1.73
C ASN A 222 -11.75 -16.25 1.68
N ASP A 223 -12.26 -15.56 2.68
CA ASP A 223 -13.64 -15.05 2.78
C ASP A 223 -13.83 -13.67 2.11
N ASN A 224 -12.88 -13.24 1.28
CA ASN A 224 -12.92 -11.98 0.51
C ASN A 224 -12.95 -10.69 1.36
N TYR A 225 -12.34 -10.75 2.54
CA TYR A 225 -11.96 -9.56 3.30
C TYR A 225 -10.53 -9.15 2.95
N ILE A 226 -10.23 -7.88 3.20
CA ILE A 226 -8.94 -7.27 2.96
C ILE A 226 -8.47 -6.68 4.29
N ASP A 227 -7.47 -7.30 4.91
CA ASP A 227 -6.70 -6.71 5.99
C ASP A 227 -5.68 -5.76 5.36
N LEU A 228 -5.83 -4.47 5.63
CA LEU A 228 -5.11 -3.41 4.97
C LEU A 228 -4.32 -2.60 6.01
N LYS A 229 -2.99 -2.68 5.95
CA LYS A 229 -2.13 -1.67 6.59
C LYS A 229 -1.98 -0.51 5.62
N ILE A 230 -2.38 0.70 6.03
CA ILE A 230 -2.37 1.89 5.18
C ILE A 230 -1.78 3.08 5.92
N LYS A 231 -0.96 3.85 5.21
CA LYS A 231 -0.49 5.18 5.58
C LYS A 231 -0.81 6.16 4.45
N VAL A 232 -1.45 7.26 4.80
CA VAL A 232 -1.83 8.33 3.86
C VAL A 232 -1.29 9.65 4.39
N ASP A 233 -0.47 10.31 3.59
CA ASP A 233 0.02 11.66 3.83
C ASP A 233 -0.55 12.58 2.75
N ILE A 234 -1.22 13.65 3.15
CA ILE A 234 -1.80 14.66 2.26
C ILE A 234 -1.22 16.01 2.64
N ILE A 235 -0.48 16.62 1.71
CA ILE A 235 0.13 17.93 1.88
C ILE A 235 -0.50 18.88 0.86
N HIS A 236 -1.02 20.01 1.32
CA HIS A 236 -1.62 21.03 0.46
C HIS A 236 -1.07 22.41 0.79
N ILE A 237 -0.76 23.23 -0.22
CA ILE A 237 -0.38 24.63 -0.01
C ILE A 237 -1.64 25.46 0.19
N LYS A 238 -1.85 26.01 1.39
CA LYS A 238 -3.04 26.82 1.68
C LYS A 238 -2.98 28.17 0.97
N TYR A 239 -1.85 28.87 1.13
CA TYR A 239 -1.58 30.17 0.55
C TYR A 239 -0.09 30.49 0.66
N LEU A 240 0.33 31.56 -0.01
CA LEU A 240 1.67 32.12 0.13
C LEU A 240 1.60 33.27 1.13
N LYS A 241 2.41 33.20 2.19
CA LYS A 241 2.55 34.28 3.17
C LYS A 241 3.74 35.14 2.77
N GLU A 242 3.52 36.44 2.64
CA GLU A 242 4.61 37.39 2.45
C GLU A 242 5.37 37.59 3.77
N VAL A 243 6.67 37.35 3.74
CA VAL A 243 7.61 37.58 4.84
C VAL A 243 8.86 38.19 4.23
N ASP A 244 9.23 39.41 4.64
CA ASP A 244 10.44 40.12 4.16
C ASP A 244 10.55 40.19 2.61
N SER A 245 9.46 40.58 1.93
CA SER A 245 9.34 40.62 0.45
C SER A 245 9.50 39.26 -0.24
N ASN A 246 9.31 38.16 0.48
CA ASN A 246 9.39 36.80 -0.03
C ASN A 246 8.08 36.03 0.19
N GLN A 247 7.69 35.22 -0.78
CA GLN A 247 6.48 34.40 -0.71
C GLN A 247 6.83 33.01 -0.15
N LEU A 248 6.44 32.76 1.10
CA LEU A 248 6.66 31.48 1.77
C LEU A 248 5.38 30.63 1.76
N PRO A 249 5.45 29.37 1.31
CA PRO A 249 4.28 28.50 1.27
C PRO A 249 3.85 28.09 2.69
N VAL A 250 2.59 28.33 3.01
CA VAL A 250 1.95 27.80 4.23
C VAL A 250 1.29 26.47 3.89
N LEU A 251 1.71 25.40 4.55
CA LEU A 251 1.24 24.05 4.27
C LEU A 251 0.14 23.61 5.23
N SER A 252 -0.76 22.80 4.72
CA SER A 252 -1.64 21.93 5.50
C SER A 252 -1.13 20.50 5.32
N HIS A 253 -0.85 19.80 6.41
CA HIS A 253 -0.40 18.42 6.40
C HIS A 253 -1.38 17.54 7.18
N ARG A 254 -1.83 16.45 6.57
CA ARG A 254 -2.67 15.43 7.20
C ARG A 254 -2.01 14.09 7.02
N GLU A 255 -1.79 13.40 8.13
CA GLU A 255 -1.13 12.10 8.17
C GLU A 255 -2.03 11.11 8.91
N ILE A 256 -2.26 9.95 8.30
CA ILE A 256 -3.07 8.88 8.85
C ILE A 256 -2.30 7.58 8.69
N GLU A 257 -2.12 6.85 9.79
CA GLU A 257 -1.66 5.46 9.77
C GLU A 257 -2.71 4.59 10.46
N SER A 258 -3.15 3.54 9.77
CA SER A 258 -4.19 2.66 10.29
C SER A 258 -4.04 1.23 9.77
N LYS A 259 -4.67 0.30 10.49
CA LYS A 259 -4.85 -1.10 10.10
C LYS A 259 -6.34 -1.40 10.17
N VAL A 260 -6.92 -1.79 9.05
CA VAL A 260 -8.37 -1.95 8.92
C VAL A 260 -8.69 -3.23 8.17
N VAL A 261 -9.77 -3.89 8.54
CA VAL A 261 -10.31 -5.04 7.81
C VAL A 261 -11.56 -4.59 7.07
N ILE A 262 -11.57 -4.76 5.75
CA ILE A 262 -12.62 -4.23 4.88
C ILE A 262 -13.13 -5.33 3.97
N LYS A 263 -14.43 -5.41 3.78
CA LYS A 263 -15.04 -6.34 2.83
C LYS A 263 -14.81 -5.89 1.39
N ASN A 264 -14.59 -6.83 0.48
CA ASN A 264 -14.46 -6.53 -0.95
C ASN A 264 -15.59 -5.63 -1.48
N LYS A 265 -15.25 -4.59 -2.24
CA LYS A 265 -16.15 -3.57 -2.83
C LYS A 265 -16.90 -2.69 -1.82
N HIS A 266 -16.59 -2.76 -0.53
CA HIS A 266 -17.22 -1.90 0.48
C HIS A 266 -16.35 -0.67 0.71
N THR A 267 -17.00 0.49 0.86
CA THR A 267 -16.32 1.75 1.16
C THR A 267 -16.37 1.99 2.65
N ILE A 268 -15.25 2.38 3.26
CA ILE A 268 -15.21 2.80 4.65
C ILE A 268 -14.60 4.21 4.76
N ALA A 269 -15.02 4.95 5.78
CA ALA A 269 -14.36 6.18 6.20
C ALA A 269 -13.15 5.81 7.06
N LEU A 270 -11.96 6.21 6.63
CA LEU A 270 -10.69 5.96 7.31
C LEU A 270 -10.40 7.02 8.38
N ALA A 271 -10.75 8.27 8.09
CA ALA A 271 -10.56 9.41 8.99
C ALA A 271 -11.55 10.54 8.67
N GLY A 272 -11.89 11.33 9.69
CA GLY A 272 -12.64 12.57 9.59
C GLY A 272 -12.11 13.58 10.60
N MET A 273 -11.95 14.84 10.20
CA MET A 273 -11.54 15.94 11.09
C MET A 273 -12.55 17.07 10.99
N PHE A 274 -13.10 17.48 12.12
CA PHE A 274 -14.00 18.63 12.24
C PHE A 274 -13.22 19.83 12.79
N GLU A 275 -13.22 20.95 12.07
CA GLU A 275 -12.55 22.18 12.50
C GLU A 275 -13.50 23.38 12.36
N GLU A 276 -13.95 23.95 13.49
CA GLU A 276 -14.76 25.18 13.52
C GLU A 276 -13.86 26.38 13.87
N LYS A 277 -13.75 27.35 12.95
CA LYS A 277 -13.13 28.65 13.23
C LYS A 277 -14.18 29.73 13.28
N THR A 278 -14.36 30.33 14.46
CA THR A 278 -15.25 31.49 14.63
C THR A 278 -14.43 32.77 14.67
N ASN A 279 -14.48 33.55 13.59
CA ASN A 279 -13.93 34.90 13.51
C ASN A 279 -15.00 35.93 13.92
N LEU A 280 -14.84 36.51 15.11
CA LEU A 280 -15.72 37.57 15.62
C LEU A 280 -15.08 38.94 15.39
N ASN A 281 -15.47 39.62 14.31
CA ASN A 281 -15.11 41.01 14.07
C ASN A 281 -16.20 41.94 14.63
N LYS A 282 -15.87 42.67 15.70
CA LYS A 282 -16.74 43.70 16.28
C LYS A 282 -16.20 45.07 15.89
N GLY A 283 -17.03 45.87 15.22
CA GLY A 283 -16.71 47.26 14.87
C GLY A 283 -17.86 48.21 15.18
N GLY A 284 -17.60 49.50 15.12
CA GLY A 284 -18.60 50.52 15.40
C GLY A 284 -17.97 51.90 15.56
N PHE A 285 -18.78 52.95 15.37
CA PHE A 285 -18.30 54.33 15.43
C PHE A 285 -17.80 54.66 16.85
N PRO A 286 -16.56 55.15 17.05
CA PRO A 286 -15.89 55.15 18.35
C PRO A 286 -16.66 55.84 19.49
N ILE A 287 -17.32 56.96 19.20
CA ILE A 287 -18.06 57.78 20.18
C ILE A 287 -19.50 57.29 20.33
N LEU A 288 -20.18 57.02 19.21
CA LEU A 288 -21.61 56.67 19.21
C LEU A 288 -21.88 55.26 19.77
N LYS A 289 -20.91 54.34 19.68
CA LYS A 289 -21.04 52.98 20.24
C LYS A 289 -21.02 52.93 21.78
N ALA A 290 -20.61 54.01 22.44
CA ALA A 290 -20.48 54.09 23.90
C ALA A 290 -21.73 54.69 24.60
N ILE A 291 -22.66 55.27 23.84
CA ILE A 291 -23.87 55.90 24.38
C ILE A 291 -24.84 54.83 24.89
N PRO A 292 -25.26 54.87 26.17
CA PRO A 292 -26.33 54.01 26.68
C PRO A 292 -27.61 54.16 25.85
N ILE A 293 -28.40 53.11 25.67
CA ILE A 293 -29.68 53.10 24.91
C ILE A 293 -29.50 53.12 23.38
N ILE A 294 -28.70 54.02 22.81
CA ILE A 294 -28.63 54.22 21.34
C ILE A 294 -27.39 53.55 20.70
N GLY A 295 -26.36 53.28 21.48
CA GLY A 295 -25.08 52.77 20.97
C GLY A 295 -25.13 51.36 20.36
N HIS A 296 -26.25 50.63 20.48
CA HIS A 296 -26.45 49.36 19.79
C HIS A 296 -26.71 49.55 18.28
N LEU A 297 -27.29 50.68 17.86
CA LEU A 297 -27.56 51.01 16.45
C LEU A 297 -26.29 51.40 15.68
N PHE A 298 -25.20 51.73 16.39
CA PHE A 298 -23.92 52.16 15.81
C PHE A 298 -22.79 51.12 15.99
N LYS A 299 -23.15 49.90 16.42
CA LYS A 299 -22.28 48.72 16.46
C LYS A 299 -22.62 47.81 15.30
N TYR A 300 -21.60 47.22 14.68
CA TYR A 300 -21.79 46.09 13.77
C TYR A 300 -20.98 44.90 14.27
N LYS A 301 -21.57 43.71 14.12
CA LYS A 301 -20.93 42.43 14.42
C LYS A 301 -20.87 41.66 13.12
N ILE A 302 -19.67 41.43 12.61
CA ILE A 302 -19.43 40.49 11.52
C ILE A 302 -18.93 39.21 12.16
N SER A 303 -19.74 38.15 12.08
CA SER A 303 -19.34 36.81 12.50
C SER A 303 -19.07 36.02 11.23
N ALA A 304 -17.83 35.61 11.00
CA ALA A 304 -17.48 34.67 9.95
C ALA A 304 -17.15 33.33 10.61
N LYS A 305 -17.89 32.28 10.27
CA LYS A 305 -17.55 30.91 10.65
C LYS A 305 -16.93 30.22 9.44
N GLU A 306 -15.70 29.76 9.58
CA GLU A 306 -15.03 28.91 8.59
C GLU A 306 -15.08 27.46 9.07
N HIS A 307 -15.65 26.59 8.24
CA HIS A 307 -15.74 25.14 8.45
C HIS A 307 -14.87 24.46 7.39
N SER A 308 -14.00 23.53 7.81
CA SER A 308 -13.11 22.81 6.88
C SER A 308 -13.05 21.35 7.32
N ASP A 309 -14.09 20.59 6.99
CA ASP A 309 -14.16 19.19 7.38
C ASP A 309 -13.59 18.31 6.27
N ILE A 310 -12.63 17.44 6.58
CA ILE A 310 -12.07 16.52 5.59
C ILE A 310 -12.34 15.09 5.98
N MET A 311 -12.96 14.35 5.06
CA MET A 311 -13.20 12.92 5.16
C MET A 311 -12.37 12.17 4.13
N ILE A 312 -11.79 11.05 4.55
CA ILE A 312 -11.00 10.18 3.69
C ILE A 312 -11.67 8.82 3.64
N PHE A 313 -12.08 8.41 2.45
CA PHE A 313 -12.72 7.13 2.19
C PHE A 313 -11.79 6.22 1.41
N ILE A 314 -11.91 4.92 1.67
CA ILE A 314 -11.18 3.89 0.94
C ILE A 314 -12.12 2.80 0.47
N THR A 315 -11.91 2.31 -0.76
CA THR A 315 -12.72 1.27 -1.39
C THR A 315 -11.79 0.22 -2.01
N PRO A 316 -11.57 -0.93 -1.35
CA PRO A 316 -10.86 -2.06 -1.93
C PRO A 316 -11.73 -2.84 -2.92
N LYS A 317 -11.12 -3.31 -4.01
CA LYS A 317 -11.71 -4.24 -4.98
C LYS A 317 -10.72 -5.34 -5.33
N ILE A 318 -11.01 -6.57 -4.94
CA ILE A 318 -10.28 -7.76 -5.40
C ILE A 318 -10.55 -7.95 -6.91
N LEU A 319 -9.49 -8.24 -7.67
CA LEU A 319 -9.51 -8.39 -9.13
C LEU A 319 -9.45 -9.85 -9.57
#